data_AF-A0A830FSZ8-F1
#
_entry.id   AF-A0A830FSZ8-F1
#
_cell.length_a   1.000
_cell.length_b   1.000
_cell.length_c   1.000
_cell.angle_alpha   90.00
_cell.angle_beta   90.00
_cell.angle_gamma   90.00
#
_symmetry.space_group_name_H-M   'P 1'
#
loop_
_entity.id
_entity.type
_entity.pdbx_description
1 polymer ?
#
loop_
_entity_poly.entity_id
_entity_poly.type
_entity_poly.pdbx_seq_one_letter_code
_entity_poly.pdbx_strand_id
1 'polypeptide(L)'
;MNRRNVLTGLGGLAISGGALFGTGAFTSVTATRSVEVNVFGADSGTDGLVDGVDQTTEDDIADTITSNAVDVLVDTSSSDVSVKGPDGNSATATDLFPANPGASDGANPGTDGTYDNVSHEYVSLVANDVTIVFGENNGLPPNSTLGYTDLFKFVPNADSNSTFDVTFGGDNGGNVLTQVDGKSVTDGAVISVSSSSSSGAEITTETSANNEDLDISITEQ
;
A
#
# COMPACT_ATOMS: atom_id res chain seq x y z
N MET A 1 -94.30 14.86 -26.06
CA MET A 1 -93.43 13.95 -25.28
C MET A 1 -92.57 14.81 -24.37
N ASN A 2 -92.77 14.69 -23.06
CA ASN A 2 -91.99 15.27 -21.97
C ASN A 2 -90.81 14.28 -21.74
N ARG A 3 -89.56 14.59 -21.36
CA ARG A 3 -89.06 15.31 -20.18
C ARG A 3 -87.54 15.55 -20.35
N ARG A 4 -87.09 16.80 -20.19
CA ARG A 4 -86.13 17.29 -19.18
C ARG A 4 -84.76 16.56 -18.96
N ASN A 5 -83.72 17.41 -18.86
CA ASN A 5 -82.49 17.34 -18.04
C ASN A 5 -81.28 16.52 -18.55
N VAL A 6 -80.00 16.79 -18.21
CA VAL A 6 -79.23 17.88 -17.56
C VAL A 6 -77.77 17.38 -17.54
N LEU A 7 -76.82 18.27 -17.86
CA LEU A 7 -75.50 18.48 -17.22
C LEU A 7 -74.76 17.29 -16.56
N THR A 8 -73.57 16.94 -17.07
CA THR A 8 -72.39 16.35 -16.36
C THR A 8 -71.23 16.35 -17.37
N GLY A 9 -70.00 16.82 -17.12
CA GLY A 9 -69.38 17.25 -15.88
C GLY A 9 -68.10 18.05 -16.14
N LEU A 10 -67.76 18.82 -15.11
CA LEU A 10 -66.52 19.56 -14.88
C LEU A 10 -65.34 18.61 -14.58
N GLY A 11 -64.12 19.12 -14.79
CA GLY A 11 -62.92 18.71 -14.05
C GLY A 11 -61.94 17.86 -14.87
N GLY A 12 -60.66 18.21 -14.99
CA GLY A 12 -59.92 19.27 -14.33
C GLY A 12 -58.56 19.50 -14.97
N LEU A 13 -58.08 20.73 -14.82
CA LEU A 13 -56.67 21.08 -14.92
C LEU A 13 -55.94 20.32 -13.81
N ALA A 14 -55.17 19.30 -14.16
CA ALA A 14 -54.14 18.77 -13.29
C ALA A 14 -52.80 19.38 -13.74
N ILE A 15 -52.53 20.58 -13.22
CA ILE A 15 -51.16 21.02 -12.99
C ILE A 15 -50.71 20.25 -11.74
N SER A 16 -50.07 19.10 -11.95
CA SER A 16 -49.22 18.48 -10.95
C SER A 16 -47.84 18.39 -11.62
N GLY A 17 -46.93 19.32 -11.36
CA GLY A 17 -46.34 19.40 -10.02
C GLY A 17 -45.51 18.14 -9.74
N GLY A 18 -44.76 17.66 -10.73
CA GLY A 18 -43.68 16.70 -10.53
C GLY A 18 -42.38 17.41 -10.85
N ALA A 19 -41.78 18.07 -9.86
CA ALA A 19 -40.33 18.10 -9.85
C ALA A 19 -39.93 16.63 -9.96
N LEU A 20 -39.35 16.26 -11.11
CA LEU A 20 -38.63 15.02 -11.18
C LEU A 20 -37.48 15.23 -10.21
N PHE A 21 -37.69 14.82 -8.96
CA PHE A 21 -36.62 14.56 -8.02
C PHE A 21 -35.76 13.55 -8.74
N GLY A 22 -34.74 14.07 -9.43
CA GLY A 22 -33.61 13.29 -9.86
C GLY A 22 -33.09 12.68 -8.59
N THR A 23 -33.48 11.43 -8.36
CA THR A 23 -32.71 10.53 -7.53
C THR A 23 -31.36 10.52 -8.19
N GLY A 24 -30.47 11.41 -7.75
CA GLY A 24 -29.05 11.33 -8.01
C GLY A 24 -28.64 9.99 -7.44
N ALA A 25 -28.72 8.96 -8.28
CA ALA A 25 -28.15 7.68 -7.99
C ALA A 25 -26.68 7.96 -7.76
N PHE A 26 -26.24 7.91 -6.51
CA PHE A 26 -24.83 7.98 -6.17
C PHE A 26 -24.18 6.76 -6.84
N THR A 27 -23.69 6.94 -8.06
CA THR A 27 -22.69 6.04 -8.61
C THR A 27 -21.47 6.22 -7.73
N SER A 28 -21.25 5.34 -6.75
CA SER A 28 -20.01 5.36 -5.99
C SER A 28 -18.91 4.94 -6.95
N VAL A 29 -18.13 5.90 -7.43
CA VAL A 29 -16.89 5.61 -8.15
C VAL A 29 -15.89 5.19 -7.08
N THR A 30 -15.44 3.95 -7.10
CA THR A 30 -14.33 3.50 -6.24
C THR A 30 -13.03 3.57 -7.04
N ALA A 31 -11.91 3.79 -6.35
CA ALA A 31 -10.58 3.88 -6.95
C ALA A 31 -9.69 2.73 -6.47
N THR A 32 -8.84 2.22 -7.37
CA THR A 32 -7.72 1.33 -7.03
C THR A 32 -6.44 2.01 -7.49
N ARG A 33 -5.37 1.91 -6.69
CA ARG A 33 -4.07 2.53 -6.98
C ARG A 33 -2.98 1.48 -6.88
N SER A 34 -1.98 1.56 -7.74
CA SER A 34 -0.83 0.65 -7.69
C SER A 34 0.46 1.45 -7.72
N VAL A 35 1.45 1.00 -6.95
CA VAL A 35 2.79 1.57 -6.86
C VAL A 35 3.79 0.47 -7.15
N GLU A 36 4.40 0.50 -8.32
CA GLU A 36 5.52 -0.37 -8.71
C GLU A 36 6.78 0.16 -8.04
N VAL A 37 7.51 -0.69 -7.31
CA VAL A 37 8.61 -0.25 -6.46
C VAL A 37 9.94 -0.70 -7.06
N ASN A 38 10.85 0.25 -7.27
CA ASN A 38 12.24 -0.04 -7.61
C ASN A 38 13.12 0.34 -6.42
N VAL A 39 13.86 -0.62 -5.87
CA VAL A 39 14.80 -0.36 -4.78
C VAL A 39 16.25 -0.37 -5.27
N PHE A 40 17.00 0.67 -4.89
CA PHE A 40 18.41 0.85 -5.23
C PHE A 40 19.26 0.98 -3.98
N GLY A 41 20.51 0.54 -4.07
CA GLY A 41 21.49 0.70 -2.98
C GLY A 41 21.34 -0.29 -1.82
N ALA A 42 20.47 -1.29 -1.96
CA ALA A 42 20.44 -2.49 -1.14
C ALA A 42 20.51 -3.72 -2.04
N ASP A 43 21.22 -4.75 -1.58
CA ASP A 43 21.34 -6.04 -2.25
C ASP A 43 20.80 -7.12 -1.32
N SER A 44 19.75 -7.81 -1.77
CA SER A 44 19.15 -8.96 -1.09
C SER A 44 19.74 -10.29 -1.55
N GLY A 45 20.52 -10.31 -2.63
CA GLY A 45 20.96 -11.54 -3.28
C GLY A 45 19.82 -12.31 -3.97
N THR A 46 18.62 -11.73 -4.06
CA THR A 46 17.42 -12.34 -4.66
C THR A 46 16.96 -11.57 -5.90
N ASP A 47 16.19 -12.24 -6.76
CA ASP A 47 15.56 -11.67 -7.95
C ASP A 47 14.11 -12.18 -8.03
N GLY A 48 13.15 -11.28 -8.25
CA GLY A 48 11.72 -11.58 -8.26
C GLY A 48 11.11 -11.71 -6.85
N LEU A 49 10.14 -12.62 -6.71
CA LEU A 49 9.47 -12.92 -5.43
C LEU A 49 10.22 -13.99 -4.63
N VAL A 50 10.36 -13.75 -3.33
CA VAL A 50 10.84 -14.74 -2.36
C VAL A 50 9.62 -15.27 -1.61
N ASP A 51 9.11 -16.42 -2.05
CA ASP A 51 7.87 -17.04 -1.57
C ASP A 51 8.14 -18.43 -0.97
N GLY A 52 7.64 -18.66 0.25
CA GLY A 52 7.55 -20.00 0.85
C GLY A 52 8.90 -20.68 1.08
N VAL A 53 9.96 -19.89 1.28
CA VAL A 53 11.30 -20.40 1.57
C VAL A 53 11.42 -20.89 3.02
N ASP A 54 12.39 -21.77 3.29
CA ASP A 54 12.64 -22.27 4.64
C ASP A 54 13.42 -21.24 5.48
N GLN A 55 13.42 -21.45 6.81
CA GLN A 55 14.04 -20.51 7.74
C GLN A 55 15.52 -20.27 7.46
N THR A 56 16.27 -21.33 7.11
CA THR A 56 17.71 -21.19 6.81
C THR A 56 17.92 -20.27 5.62
N THR A 57 17.10 -20.40 4.58
CA THR A 57 17.15 -19.50 3.41
C THR A 57 16.72 -18.08 3.78
N GLU A 58 15.71 -17.90 4.64
CA GLU A 58 15.32 -16.58 5.13
C GLU A 58 16.43 -15.91 5.95
N ASP A 59 17.11 -16.67 6.81
CA ASP A 59 18.24 -16.17 7.61
C ASP A 59 19.38 -15.70 6.70
N ASP A 60 19.71 -16.48 5.65
CA ASP A 60 20.73 -16.10 4.67
C ASP A 60 20.37 -14.81 3.91
N ILE A 61 19.09 -14.63 3.55
CA ILE A 61 18.60 -13.40 2.90
C ILE A 61 18.62 -12.22 3.88
N ALA A 62 18.16 -12.44 5.11
CA ALA A 62 18.16 -11.45 6.18
C ALA A 62 19.58 -10.93 6.46
N ASP A 63 20.55 -11.84 6.60
CA ASP A 63 21.95 -11.52 6.80
C ASP A 63 22.53 -10.78 5.59
N THR A 64 22.18 -11.19 4.37
CA THR A 64 22.63 -10.52 3.14
C THR A 64 22.14 -9.07 3.09
N ILE A 65 20.85 -8.84 3.34
CA ILE A 65 20.30 -7.48 3.32
C ILE A 65 20.91 -6.63 4.43
N THR A 66 20.83 -7.09 5.67
CA THR A 66 21.20 -6.28 6.84
C THR A 66 22.70 -6.15 7.06
N SER A 67 23.53 -6.97 6.42
CA SER A 67 24.98 -6.75 6.36
C SER A 67 25.35 -5.64 5.38
N ASN A 68 24.55 -5.44 4.32
CA ASN A 68 24.86 -4.49 3.25
C ASN A 68 24.17 -3.13 3.44
N ALA A 69 22.91 -3.11 3.87
CA ALA A 69 22.07 -1.92 3.92
C ALA A 69 20.98 -2.04 4.99
N VAL A 70 19.94 -1.22 4.89
CA VAL A 70 18.70 -1.35 5.65
C VAL A 70 17.65 -2.10 4.81
N ASP A 71 16.77 -2.84 5.47
CA ASP A 71 15.57 -3.36 4.79
C ASP A 71 14.41 -2.37 4.91
N VAL A 72 13.59 -2.33 3.86
CA VAL A 72 12.37 -1.51 3.77
C VAL A 72 11.20 -2.46 3.58
N LEU A 73 10.29 -2.48 4.55
CA LEU A 73 9.13 -3.35 4.53
C LEU A 73 7.84 -2.52 4.38
N VAL A 74 6.87 -3.06 3.66
CA VAL A 74 5.52 -2.49 3.54
C VAL A 74 4.53 -3.27 4.41
N ASP A 75 3.69 -2.57 5.16
CA ASP A 75 2.60 -3.12 5.98
C ASP A 75 1.37 -3.43 5.12
N THR A 76 0.97 -4.69 5.08
CA THR A 76 -0.23 -5.18 4.38
C THR A 76 -1.37 -5.57 5.33
N SER A 77 -1.27 -5.22 6.62
CA SER A 77 -2.28 -5.55 7.63
C SER A 77 -3.64 -4.86 7.39
N SER A 78 -3.63 -3.73 6.68
CA SER A 78 -4.85 -3.07 6.23
C SER A 78 -5.47 -3.84 5.06
N SER A 79 -6.78 -4.08 5.10
CA SER A 79 -7.52 -4.69 3.99
C SER A 79 -7.47 -3.89 2.68
N ASP A 80 -7.06 -2.64 2.77
CA ASP A 80 -6.90 -1.72 1.65
C ASP A 80 -5.47 -1.68 1.12
N VAL A 81 -4.54 -2.48 1.66
CA VAL A 81 -3.17 -2.61 1.17
C VAL A 81 -2.92 -4.08 0.83
N SER A 82 -2.36 -4.32 -0.33
CA SER A 82 -2.04 -5.65 -0.86
C SER A 82 -0.80 -5.56 -1.72
N VAL A 83 -0.22 -6.70 -2.08
CA VAL A 83 0.93 -6.76 -2.97
C VAL A 83 0.68 -7.69 -4.14
N LYS A 84 1.31 -7.38 -5.27
CA LYS A 84 1.33 -8.21 -6.47
C LYS A 84 2.75 -8.55 -6.84
N GLY A 85 2.93 -9.74 -7.40
CA GLY A 85 4.17 -10.13 -8.02
C GLY A 85 4.43 -9.43 -9.35
N PRO A 86 5.60 -9.66 -9.95
CA PRO A 86 5.99 -9.07 -11.23
C PRO A 86 5.16 -9.58 -12.42
N ASP A 87 4.44 -10.69 -12.25
CA ASP A 87 3.48 -11.20 -13.23
C ASP A 87 2.09 -10.52 -13.15
N GLY A 88 1.91 -9.60 -12.21
CA GLY A 88 0.67 -8.87 -11.96
C GLY A 88 -0.40 -9.67 -11.21
N ASN A 89 -0.07 -10.87 -10.71
CA ASN A 89 -0.96 -11.64 -9.87
C ASN A 89 -0.83 -11.22 -8.40
N SER A 90 -1.95 -11.26 -7.67
CA SER A 90 -1.94 -11.03 -6.21
C SER A 90 -1.07 -12.09 -5.53
N ALA A 91 -0.22 -11.64 -4.61
CA ALA A 91 0.62 -12.49 -3.79
C ALA A 91 0.12 -12.48 -2.34
N THR A 92 0.28 -13.60 -1.64
CA THR A 92 -0.06 -13.69 -0.22
C THR A 92 1.08 -13.10 0.59
N ALA A 93 0.88 -11.95 1.21
CA ALA A 93 1.92 -11.26 1.98
C ALA A 93 2.60 -12.14 3.04
N THR A 94 1.83 -13.02 3.71
CA THR A 94 2.36 -13.92 4.75
C THR A 94 3.25 -15.04 4.23
N ASP A 95 3.22 -15.28 2.92
CA ASP A 95 4.07 -16.30 2.28
C ASP A 95 5.34 -15.66 1.68
N LEU A 96 5.38 -14.33 1.59
CA LEU A 96 6.52 -13.57 1.08
C LEU A 96 7.51 -13.20 2.19
N PHE A 97 8.78 -13.05 1.83
CA PHE A 97 9.81 -12.67 2.78
C PHE A 97 9.52 -11.31 3.48
N PRO A 98 9.66 -11.22 4.81
CA PRO A 98 9.89 -12.33 5.74
C PRO A 98 8.59 -13.12 5.97
N ALA A 99 8.57 -14.40 5.58
CA ALA A 99 7.41 -15.28 5.69
C ALA A 99 7.33 -15.91 7.09
N ASN A 100 8.48 -16.12 7.76
CA ASN A 100 8.53 -16.65 9.13
C ASN A 100 9.25 -15.70 10.11
N PRO A 101 8.81 -14.44 10.28
CA PRO A 101 9.42 -13.53 11.23
C PRO A 101 9.28 -14.08 12.66
N GLY A 102 10.39 -14.22 13.38
CA GLY A 102 10.38 -14.78 14.74
C GLY A 102 10.57 -16.29 14.84
N ALA A 103 10.76 -17.00 13.73
CA ALA A 103 10.98 -18.44 13.75
C ALA A 103 12.48 -18.77 13.82
N SER A 104 13.11 -18.78 14.99
CA SER A 104 14.35 -19.55 15.13
C SER A 104 14.01 -21.04 15.07
N ASP A 105 14.74 -21.84 14.27
CA ASP A 105 14.56 -23.28 14.06
C ASP A 105 14.03 -24.03 15.32
N GLY A 106 12.72 -24.34 15.31
CA GLY A 106 12.08 -25.14 16.36
C GLY A 106 11.58 -24.38 17.61
N ALA A 107 10.71 -23.39 17.40
CA ALA A 107 9.66 -22.92 18.32
C ALA A 107 10.10 -22.41 19.71
N ASN A 108 10.52 -21.15 19.73
CA ASN A 108 10.04 -20.07 20.62
C ASN A 108 10.60 -18.78 20.00
N PRO A 109 9.83 -17.71 19.73
CA PRO A 109 10.42 -16.48 19.24
C PRO A 109 11.50 -16.03 20.24
N GLY A 110 12.75 -16.20 19.81
CA GLY A 110 13.89 -15.60 20.46
C GLY A 110 13.75 -14.08 20.32
N THR A 111 14.62 -13.36 20.98
CA THR A 111 14.75 -11.91 20.75
C THR A 111 16.03 -11.65 19.95
N ASP A 112 16.41 -12.57 19.06
CA ASP A 112 17.78 -12.69 18.53
C ASP A 112 17.85 -12.84 17.00
N GLY A 113 16.72 -13.05 16.33
CA GLY A 113 16.59 -13.00 14.87
C GLY A 113 16.25 -11.61 14.35
N THR A 114 16.74 -11.30 13.14
CA THR A 114 16.67 -9.99 12.48
C THR A 114 15.24 -9.44 12.36
N TYR A 115 14.26 -10.32 12.13
CA TYR A 115 12.85 -9.95 11.93
C TYR A 115 11.92 -10.40 13.07
N ASP A 116 12.44 -10.77 14.25
CA ASP A 116 11.63 -11.33 15.36
C ASP A 116 10.53 -10.39 15.89
N ASN A 117 10.70 -9.08 15.69
CA ASN A 117 9.73 -8.05 16.10
C ASN A 117 8.92 -7.50 14.91
N VAL A 118 8.87 -8.24 13.80
CA VAL A 118 8.15 -7.90 12.58
C VAL A 118 6.92 -8.80 12.46
N SER A 119 5.79 -8.23 12.08
CA SER A 119 4.55 -8.98 11.85
C SER A 119 4.63 -9.73 10.52
N HIS A 120 3.88 -10.83 10.36
CA HIS A 120 3.83 -11.59 9.09
C HIS A 120 3.15 -10.80 7.95
N GLU A 121 2.54 -9.68 8.29
CA GLU A 121 1.86 -8.75 7.38
C GLU A 121 2.83 -7.76 6.73
N TYR A 122 4.10 -7.76 7.14
CA TYR A 122 5.13 -6.96 6.49
C TYR A 122 5.81 -7.74 5.37
N VAL A 123 5.99 -7.10 4.22
CA VAL A 123 6.70 -7.65 3.06
C VAL A 123 7.93 -6.80 2.77
N SER A 124 9.11 -7.41 2.65
CA SER A 124 10.33 -6.69 2.25
C SER A 124 10.24 -6.26 0.79
N LEU A 125 10.46 -4.97 0.54
CA LEU A 125 10.59 -4.38 -0.79
C LEU A 125 12.00 -4.57 -1.38
N VAL A 126 12.98 -4.91 -0.54
CA VAL A 126 14.36 -5.19 -0.99
C VAL A 126 14.48 -6.64 -1.46
N ALA A 127 13.85 -7.58 -0.74
CA ALA A 127 13.91 -9.00 -1.08
C ALA A 127 12.94 -9.37 -2.21
N ASN A 128 11.81 -8.68 -2.31
CA ASN A 128 10.75 -9.02 -3.25
C ASN A 128 10.52 -7.92 -4.28
N ASP A 129 10.49 -8.31 -5.55
CA ASP A 129 9.93 -7.50 -6.63
C ASP A 129 8.39 -7.51 -6.52
N VAL A 130 7.84 -6.44 -5.95
CA VAL A 130 6.40 -6.31 -5.71
C VAL A 130 5.84 -4.96 -6.17
N THR A 131 4.58 -5.00 -6.58
CA THR A 131 3.75 -3.80 -6.72
C THR A 131 2.83 -3.68 -5.51
N ILE A 132 2.86 -2.55 -4.80
CA ILE A 132 1.94 -2.24 -3.71
C ILE A 132 0.62 -1.79 -4.31
N VAL A 133 -0.50 -2.41 -3.94
CA VAL A 133 -1.83 -2.10 -4.45
C VAL A 133 -2.75 -1.65 -3.33
N PHE A 134 -3.29 -0.44 -3.48
CA PHE A 134 -4.24 0.15 -2.56
C PHE A 134 -5.68 0.00 -3.05
N GLY A 135 -6.55 -0.53 -2.18
CA GLY A 135 -7.97 -0.73 -2.41
C GLY A 135 -8.31 -1.79 -3.46
N GLU A 136 -7.49 -2.83 -3.60
CA GLU A 136 -7.80 -3.96 -4.50
C GLU A 136 -9.13 -4.63 -4.12
N ASN A 137 -9.33 -4.90 -2.82
CA ASN A 137 -10.49 -5.66 -2.34
C ASN A 137 -11.75 -4.82 -2.16
N ASN A 138 -11.60 -3.63 -1.56
CA ASN A 138 -12.73 -2.80 -1.13
C ASN A 138 -12.93 -1.55 -1.99
N GLY A 139 -11.95 -1.20 -2.82
CA GLY A 139 -11.85 0.12 -3.44
C GLY A 139 -11.57 1.21 -2.41
N LEU A 140 -11.07 2.34 -2.89
CA LEU A 140 -10.83 3.53 -2.10
C LEU A 140 -11.88 4.61 -2.42
N PRO A 141 -12.18 5.51 -1.48
CA PRO A 141 -12.91 6.74 -1.79
C PRO A 141 -12.19 7.51 -2.90
N PRO A 142 -12.89 8.05 -3.92
CA PRO A 142 -12.28 8.82 -4.99
C PRO A 142 -11.96 10.25 -4.54
N ASN A 143 -11.01 10.93 -5.18
CA ASN A 143 -10.63 12.33 -4.90
C ASN A 143 -10.32 12.57 -3.42
N SER A 144 -9.62 11.62 -2.80
CA SER A 144 -9.40 11.58 -1.36
C SER A 144 -7.91 11.46 -1.06
N THR A 145 -7.54 11.93 0.13
CA THR A 145 -6.22 11.76 0.71
C THR A 145 -6.37 10.76 1.85
N LEU A 146 -5.59 9.68 1.82
CA LEU A 146 -5.65 8.60 2.80
C LEU A 146 -4.28 8.45 3.47
N GLY A 147 -4.29 8.43 4.81
CA GLY A 147 -3.09 8.24 5.62
C GLY A 147 -3.01 6.83 6.18
N TYR A 148 -1.81 6.28 6.20
CA TYR A 148 -1.44 5.01 6.81
C TYR A 148 -0.35 5.28 7.85
N THR A 149 -0.57 4.94 9.12
CA THR A 149 0.30 5.38 10.24
C THR A 149 1.69 4.73 10.22
N ASP A 150 1.78 3.45 9.87
CA ASP A 150 3.01 2.65 9.93
C ASP A 150 3.20 1.83 8.65
N LEU A 151 2.91 2.46 7.49
CA LEU A 151 2.95 1.77 6.19
C LEU A 151 4.33 1.21 5.89
N PHE A 152 5.38 1.93 6.24
CA PHE A 152 6.75 1.47 6.04
C PHE A 152 7.41 1.14 7.36
N LYS A 153 8.07 0.00 7.43
CA LYS A 153 8.93 -0.38 8.55
C LYS A 153 10.36 -0.52 8.05
N PHE A 154 11.31 -0.10 8.88
CA PHE A 154 12.72 -0.17 8.59
C PHE A 154 13.40 -1.14 9.54
N VAL A 155 14.15 -2.08 8.98
CA VAL A 155 15.06 -2.94 9.74
C VAL A 155 16.48 -2.40 9.50
N PRO A 156 17.17 -1.97 10.57
CA PRO A 156 18.46 -1.31 10.42
C PRO A 156 19.54 -2.29 9.97
N ASN A 157 20.63 -1.74 9.45
CA ASN A 157 21.85 -2.50 9.21
C ASN A 157 22.37 -3.11 10.53
N ALA A 158 23.02 -4.27 10.43
CA ALA A 158 23.57 -4.99 11.56
C ALA A 158 24.73 -4.22 12.25
N ASP A 159 25.46 -3.36 11.53
CA ASP A 159 26.38 -2.41 12.13
C ASP A 159 25.62 -1.23 12.75
N SER A 160 25.47 -1.29 14.07
CA SER A 160 24.83 -0.24 14.89
C SER A 160 25.47 1.16 14.79
N ASN A 161 26.63 1.30 14.14
CA ASN A 161 27.27 2.60 13.91
C ASN A 161 26.92 3.20 12.55
N SER A 162 26.38 2.41 11.61
CA SER A 162 25.97 2.88 10.31
C SER A 162 24.60 3.55 10.38
N THR A 163 24.44 4.62 9.61
CA THR A 163 23.16 5.28 9.39
C THR A 163 22.93 5.33 7.89
N PHE A 164 21.73 4.96 7.47
CA PHE A 164 21.35 4.99 6.06
C PHE A 164 20.23 5.98 5.85
N ASP A 165 20.29 6.72 4.75
CA ASP A 165 19.17 7.49 4.23
C ASP A 165 18.39 6.63 3.24
N VAL A 166 17.11 6.43 3.54
CA VAL A 166 16.12 5.84 2.63
C VAL A 166 15.34 6.97 1.99
N THR A 167 15.52 7.16 0.69
CA THR A 167 14.87 8.23 -0.09
C THR A 167 13.74 7.63 -0.91
N PHE A 168 12.52 8.08 -0.68
CA PHE A 168 11.36 7.73 -1.47
C PHE A 168 11.12 8.81 -2.53
N GLY A 169 11.18 8.42 -3.80
CA GLY A 169 10.93 9.25 -4.96
C GLY A 169 12.08 10.18 -5.36
N GLY A 170 11.72 11.41 -5.74
CA GLY A 170 12.62 12.37 -6.38
C GLY A 170 12.51 12.32 -7.91
N ASP A 171 13.03 11.27 -8.54
CA ASP A 171 12.93 11.11 -10.00
C ASP A 171 11.64 10.40 -10.43
N ASN A 172 11.25 9.32 -9.74
CA ASN A 172 9.99 8.61 -9.94
C ASN A 172 9.21 8.50 -8.63
N GLY A 173 8.02 9.08 -8.60
CA GLY A 173 7.06 8.95 -7.51
C GLY A 173 6.28 10.22 -7.22
N GLY A 174 5.36 10.17 -6.25
CA GLY A 174 4.56 11.32 -5.81
C GLY A 174 3.17 11.44 -6.43
N ASN A 175 2.79 10.52 -7.33
CA ASN A 175 1.50 10.57 -8.04
C ASN A 175 0.37 9.89 -7.26
N VAL A 176 0.65 8.73 -6.67
CA VAL A 176 -0.22 7.99 -5.77
C VAL A 176 0.28 8.19 -4.34
N LEU A 177 1.50 7.73 -4.02
CA LEU A 177 2.18 7.91 -2.75
C LEU A 177 2.74 9.33 -2.67
N THR A 178 2.03 10.24 -2.00
CA THR A 178 2.39 11.66 -1.98
C THR A 178 3.35 12.02 -0.86
N GLN A 179 3.28 11.32 0.28
CA GLN A 179 4.13 11.59 1.42
C GLN A 179 4.61 10.32 2.13
N VAL A 180 5.81 10.39 2.70
CA VAL A 180 6.34 9.43 3.69
C VAL A 180 6.89 10.23 4.87
N ASP A 181 6.45 9.91 6.09
CA ASP A 181 6.79 10.64 7.32
C ASP A 181 6.54 12.17 7.21
N GLY A 182 5.45 12.55 6.54
CA GLY A 182 5.08 13.95 6.31
C GLY A 182 5.98 14.70 5.32
N LYS A 183 6.90 14.02 4.64
CA LYS A 183 7.79 14.58 3.62
C LYS A 183 7.28 14.23 2.23
N SER A 184 7.41 15.16 1.29
CA SER A 184 6.95 15.03 -0.10
C SER A 184 7.77 13.99 -0.88
N VAL A 185 7.11 12.99 -1.47
CA VAL A 185 7.78 11.97 -2.31
C VAL A 185 8.27 12.56 -3.63
N THR A 186 7.56 13.54 -4.20
CA THR A 186 8.02 14.25 -5.41
C THR A 186 9.34 14.98 -5.19
N ASP A 187 9.64 15.39 -3.96
CA ASP A 187 10.89 16.08 -3.63
C ASP A 187 11.99 15.13 -3.13
N GLY A 188 11.75 13.81 -3.11
CA GLY A 188 12.64 12.82 -2.51
C GLY A 188 12.51 12.82 -0.98
N ALA A 189 11.51 12.12 -0.47
CA ALA A 189 11.27 12.03 0.98
C ALA A 189 12.35 11.18 1.65
N VAL A 190 13.24 11.81 2.41
CA VAL A 190 14.37 11.14 3.08
C VAL A 190 14.02 10.73 4.52
N ILE A 191 14.27 9.46 4.85
CA ILE A 191 14.18 8.88 6.18
C ILE A 191 15.56 8.38 6.60
N SER A 192 16.12 8.95 7.68
CA SER A 192 17.39 8.46 8.24
C SER A 192 17.14 7.31 9.21
N VAL A 193 17.76 6.16 8.93
CA VAL A 193 17.58 4.90 9.64
C VAL A 193 18.91 4.48 10.27
N SER A 194 18.97 4.58 11.60
CA SER A 194 20.08 4.05 12.43
C SER A 194 19.59 3.00 13.43
N SER A 195 18.29 2.75 13.48
CA SER A 195 17.62 1.81 14.37
C SER A 195 16.26 1.43 13.80
N SER A 196 15.67 0.33 14.28
CA SER A 196 14.33 -0.05 13.84
C SER A 196 13.31 1.06 14.11
N SER A 197 12.52 1.37 13.11
CA SER A 197 11.53 2.45 13.13
C SER A 197 10.43 2.16 12.11
N SER A 198 9.35 2.91 12.19
CA SER A 198 8.27 2.92 11.20
C SER A 198 8.04 4.34 10.69
N SER A 199 7.44 4.45 9.52
CA SER A 199 6.98 5.70 8.96
C SER A 199 5.61 5.55 8.35
N GLY A 200 4.78 6.55 8.63
CA GLY A 200 3.49 6.67 7.98
C GLY A 200 3.64 7.17 6.55
N ALA A 201 2.58 6.99 5.79
CA ALA A 201 2.51 7.44 4.41
C ALA A 201 1.14 8.02 4.08
N GLU A 202 1.13 8.87 3.08
CA GLU A 202 -0.09 9.45 2.51
C GLU A 202 -0.19 9.04 1.05
N ILE A 203 -1.39 8.63 0.64
CA ILE A 203 -1.72 8.45 -0.77
C ILE A 203 -2.84 9.40 -1.18
N THR A 204 -2.89 9.72 -2.47
CA THR A 204 -4.03 10.37 -3.09
C THR A 204 -4.75 9.45 -4.07
N THR A 205 -6.07 9.63 -4.13
CA THR A 205 -6.93 8.93 -5.07
C THR A 205 -7.64 9.94 -5.96
N GLU A 206 -7.90 9.54 -7.19
CA GLU A 206 -8.72 10.26 -8.17
C GLU A 206 -9.92 9.41 -8.58
N THR A 207 -10.66 9.82 -9.61
CA THR A 207 -11.81 9.07 -10.14
C THR A 207 -11.45 7.92 -11.08
N SER A 208 -10.24 7.90 -11.62
CA SER A 208 -9.74 6.86 -12.54
C SER A 208 -8.55 6.16 -11.92
N ALA A 209 -8.37 4.85 -12.12
CA ALA A 209 -7.19 4.13 -11.63
C ALA A 209 -5.90 4.78 -12.17
N ASN A 210 -4.91 4.97 -11.29
CA ASN A 210 -3.58 5.47 -11.64
C ASN A 210 -2.56 4.49 -11.07
N ASN A 211 -1.50 4.31 -11.83
CA ASN A 211 -0.31 3.58 -11.42
C ASN A 211 0.83 4.59 -11.24
N GLU A 212 1.73 4.29 -10.33
CA GLU A 212 2.94 5.06 -10.07
C GLU A 212 4.13 4.11 -10.10
N ASP A 213 5.21 4.56 -10.72
CA ASP A 213 6.53 3.97 -10.51
C ASP A 213 7.19 4.77 -9.38
N LEU A 214 7.65 4.07 -8.34
CA LEU A 214 8.29 4.65 -7.18
C LEU A 214 9.71 4.14 -7.07
N ASP A 215 10.66 5.08 -7.06
CA ASP A 215 12.05 4.76 -6.75
C ASP A 215 12.31 4.89 -5.26
N ILE A 216 13.00 3.91 -4.69
CA ILE A 216 13.51 3.95 -3.32
C ILE A 216 15.03 3.81 -3.40
N SER A 217 15.76 4.82 -2.96
CA SER A 217 17.23 4.79 -2.91
C SER A 217 17.71 4.69 -1.47
N ILE A 218 18.59 3.73 -1.20
CA ILE A 218 19.20 3.50 0.11
C ILE A 218 20.69 3.89 0.01
N THR A 219 21.16 4.74 0.92
CA THR A 219 22.56 5.22 0.88
C THR A 219 23.10 5.41 2.29
N GLU A 220 24.31 4.89 2.55
CA GLU A 220 25.01 5.12 3.82
C GLU A 220 25.46 6.60 3.95
N GLN A 221 25.32 7.18 5.14
CA GLN A 221 25.69 8.58 5.44
C GLN A 221 27.20 8.84 5.56
#